data_AF-A0A7L2S072-F1
#
_entry.id   AF-A0A7L2S072-F1
#
_cell.length_a   1.000
_cell.length_b   1.000
_cell.length_c   1.000
_cell.angle_alpha   90.00
_cell.angle_beta   90.00
_cell.angle_gamma   90.00
#
_symmetry.space_group_name_H-M   'P 1'
#
loop_
_entity.id
_entity.type
_entity.pdbx_description
1 polymer ?
#
loop_
_entity_poly.entity_id
_entity_poly.type
_entity_poly.pdbx_seq_one_letter_code
_entity_poly.pdbx_strand_id
1 'polypeptide(L)'
;PSFGFLFDIDGVLVRGKTPIPAARTAFQKLVNSQGQFLVPVVFVTNAGNCLRQKKADQLSHLLGVPISQDQVMMSHSPLRMFKRYHEKCVLVSGQGPLLDIAQDLGFCQPITIDTLREKHPLLDAVDHDRRPHVLVSVYFCFKLLSVVLFGEPVRWETSLQLIIDVLLTSGYPGNPYHQENYPHIPVLACNMDLMWVAEAQSPRFGHGTFMVCLENIYKKITGKELKYEALMGKPSRLTYQYAEHLLRAQALHSRWKQPIHTLYAVG
;
A
#
# COMPACT_ATOMS: atom_id res chain seq x y z
N PRO A 1 -14.23 -14.91 24.01
CA PRO A 1 -13.94 -13.50 24.38
C PRO A 1 -14.89 -12.60 23.59
N SER A 2 -15.38 -11.52 24.19
CA SER A 2 -16.21 -10.51 23.52
C SER A 2 -15.41 -9.30 23.04
N PHE A 3 -14.08 -9.43 22.98
CA PHE A 3 -13.16 -8.38 22.55
C PHE A 3 -12.03 -8.93 21.68
N GLY A 4 -11.35 -8.05 20.96
CA GLY A 4 -10.15 -8.35 20.16
C GLY A 4 -9.13 -7.21 20.17
N PHE A 5 -7.93 -7.49 19.66
CA PHE A 5 -6.85 -6.52 19.57
C PHE A 5 -6.48 -6.17 18.13
N LEU A 6 -6.16 -4.90 17.92
CA LEU A 6 -5.47 -4.38 16.74
C LEU A 6 -4.09 -3.90 17.20
N PHE A 7 -3.01 -4.48 16.71
CA PHE A 7 -1.66 -4.04 17.04
C PHE A 7 -1.04 -3.31 15.86
N ASP A 8 -0.58 -2.08 16.10
CA ASP A 8 0.44 -1.50 15.23
C ASP A 8 1.71 -2.35 15.27
N ILE A 9 2.50 -2.31 14.21
CA ILE A 9 3.77 -3.04 14.11
C ILE A 9 4.92 -2.09 14.42
N ASP A 10 5.06 -1.04 13.61
CA ASP A 10 6.19 -0.12 13.63
C ASP A 10 6.05 0.82 14.82
N GLY A 11 7.04 0.84 15.72
CA GLY A 11 7.03 1.61 16.96
C GLY A 11 6.45 0.87 18.17
N VAL A 12 5.62 -0.16 17.95
CA VAL A 12 4.95 -0.94 19.02
C VAL A 12 5.55 -2.32 19.23
N LEU A 13 5.76 -3.06 18.15
CA LEU A 13 6.34 -4.42 18.19
C LEU A 13 7.81 -4.39 17.79
N VAL A 14 8.18 -3.45 16.92
CA VAL A 14 9.54 -3.30 16.38
C VAL A 14 9.94 -1.84 16.29
N ARG A 15 11.25 -1.58 16.31
CA ARG A 15 11.83 -0.31 15.85
C ARG A 15 12.84 -0.62 14.74
N GLY A 16 12.49 -0.25 13.51
CA GLY A 16 13.20 -0.74 12.33
C GLY A 16 13.15 -2.26 12.26
N LYS A 17 14.30 -2.92 12.25
CA LYS A 17 14.41 -4.39 12.29
C LYS A 17 14.51 -4.98 13.71
N THR A 18 14.59 -4.14 14.74
CA THR A 18 14.84 -4.59 16.12
C THR A 18 13.52 -4.82 16.86
N PRO A 19 13.27 -6.03 17.39
CA PRO A 19 12.09 -6.29 18.20
C PRO A 19 12.11 -5.51 19.52
N ILE A 20 10.95 -5.06 19.96
CA ILE A 20 10.76 -4.54 21.32
C ILE A 20 10.66 -5.75 22.28
N PRO A 21 11.56 -5.90 23.28
CA PRO A 21 11.61 -7.12 24.10
C PRO A 21 10.29 -7.48 24.78
N ALA A 22 9.54 -6.47 25.25
CA ALA A 22 8.24 -6.67 25.90
C ALA A 22 7.18 -7.27 24.97
N ALA A 23 7.30 -7.09 23.65
CA ALA A 23 6.34 -7.61 22.69
C ALA A 23 6.29 -9.15 22.73
N ARG A 24 7.45 -9.82 22.73
CA ARG A 24 7.50 -11.29 22.80
C ARG A 24 6.79 -11.82 24.07
N THR A 25 7.07 -11.22 25.22
CA THR A 25 6.43 -11.60 26.49
C THR A 25 4.93 -11.36 26.48
N ALA A 26 4.46 -10.26 25.87
CA ALA A 26 3.03 -9.98 25.73
C ALA A 26 2.34 -11.03 24.86
N PHE A 27 2.92 -11.38 23.71
CA PHE A 27 2.33 -12.36 22.78
C PHE A 27 2.35 -13.79 23.33
N GLN A 28 3.36 -14.16 24.11
CA GLN A 28 3.37 -15.44 24.85
C GLN A 28 2.20 -15.56 25.84
N LYS A 29 1.70 -14.44 26.40
CA LYS A 29 0.51 -14.43 27.26
C LYS A 29 -0.81 -14.45 26.48
N LEU A 30 -0.77 -14.12 25.19
CA LEU A 30 -1.95 -14.07 24.32
C LEU A 30 -2.20 -15.39 23.57
N VAL A 31 -1.34 -16.38 23.73
CA VAL A 31 -1.49 -17.71 23.12
C VAL A 31 -1.59 -18.81 24.18
N ASN A 32 -2.23 -19.92 23.83
CA ASN A 32 -2.23 -21.14 24.64
C ASN A 32 -0.95 -21.98 24.42
N SER A 33 -0.84 -23.14 25.08
CA SER A 33 0.31 -24.04 24.96
C SER A 33 0.48 -24.64 23.55
N GLN A 34 -0.55 -24.59 22.71
CA GLN A 34 -0.52 -24.98 21.30
C GLN A 34 -0.19 -23.80 20.36
N GLY A 35 0.12 -22.62 20.89
CA GLY A 35 0.41 -21.42 20.10
C GLY A 35 -0.81 -20.74 19.48
N GLN A 36 -2.03 -21.16 19.84
CA GLN A 36 -3.26 -20.56 19.33
C GLN A 36 -3.64 -19.33 20.15
N PHE A 37 -4.01 -18.25 19.46
CA PHE A 37 -4.44 -17.03 20.12
C PHE A 37 -5.69 -17.26 21.00
N LEU A 38 -5.67 -16.72 22.22
CA LEU A 38 -6.76 -16.77 23.18
C LEU A 38 -7.90 -15.79 22.81
N VAL A 39 -7.57 -14.76 22.03
CA VAL A 39 -8.46 -13.70 21.58
C VAL A 39 -8.18 -13.34 20.12
N PRO A 40 -9.16 -12.80 19.37
CA PRO A 40 -8.95 -12.29 18.02
C PRO A 40 -7.84 -11.23 17.99
N VAL A 41 -6.90 -11.37 17.06
CA VAL A 41 -5.79 -10.43 16.88
C VAL A 41 -5.58 -10.13 15.40
N VAL A 42 -5.47 -8.84 15.07
CA VAL A 42 -5.01 -8.37 13.76
C VAL A 42 -3.83 -7.41 13.95
N PHE A 43 -2.78 -7.63 13.18
CA PHE A 43 -1.62 -6.77 13.05
C PHE A 43 -1.85 -5.78 11.92
N VAL A 44 -1.67 -4.49 12.19
CA VAL A 44 -1.96 -3.39 11.29
C VAL A 44 -0.69 -2.61 11.01
N THR A 45 -0.29 -2.46 9.74
CA THR A 45 0.83 -1.59 9.35
C THR A 45 0.48 -0.77 8.13
N ASN A 46 1.06 0.44 8.07
CA ASN A 46 1.03 1.30 6.88
C ASN A 46 2.12 0.94 5.87
N ALA A 47 2.94 -0.08 6.14
CA ALA A 47 3.84 -0.64 5.15
C ALA A 47 3.04 -1.30 4.00
N GLY A 48 3.50 -1.06 2.77
CA GLY A 48 2.92 -1.60 1.54
C GLY A 48 3.91 -2.36 0.66
N ASN A 49 5.09 -2.70 1.18
CA ASN A 49 6.25 -3.17 0.41
C ASN A 49 6.41 -4.70 0.32
N CYS A 50 5.46 -5.48 0.84
CA CYS A 50 5.47 -6.94 0.72
C CYS A 50 4.07 -7.54 0.79
N LEU A 51 3.99 -8.85 0.52
CA LEU A 51 2.80 -9.67 0.71
C LEU A 51 2.50 -9.87 2.21
N ARG A 52 1.21 -10.06 2.52
CA ARG A 52 0.74 -10.35 3.90
C ARG A 52 1.42 -11.58 4.49
N GLN A 53 1.58 -12.64 3.69
CA GLN A 53 2.25 -13.87 4.13
C GLN A 53 3.70 -13.60 4.57
N LYS A 54 4.48 -12.89 3.76
CA LYS A 54 5.87 -12.53 4.11
C LYS A 54 5.94 -11.74 5.42
N LYS A 55 4.99 -10.83 5.66
CA LYS A 55 4.92 -10.08 6.93
C LYS A 55 4.50 -10.97 8.11
N ALA A 56 3.56 -11.89 7.90
CA ALA A 56 3.14 -12.85 8.92
C ALA A 56 4.29 -13.77 9.34
N ASP A 57 5.10 -14.26 8.40
CA ASP A 57 6.28 -15.08 8.70
C ASP A 57 7.32 -14.29 9.51
N GLN A 58 7.57 -13.03 9.14
CA GLN A 58 8.46 -12.12 9.87
C GLN A 58 7.98 -11.91 11.32
N LEU A 59 6.70 -11.59 11.50
CA LEU A 59 6.12 -11.40 12.82
C LEU A 59 6.15 -12.68 13.64
N SER A 60 5.90 -13.84 13.01
CA SER A 60 5.91 -15.13 13.70
C SER A 60 7.28 -15.43 14.29
N HIS A 61 8.33 -15.24 13.49
CA HIS A 61 9.72 -15.41 13.93
C HIS A 61 10.07 -14.40 15.04
N LEU A 62 9.62 -13.15 14.90
CA LEU A 62 9.94 -12.07 15.83
C LEU A 62 9.31 -12.31 17.20
N LEU A 63 8.00 -12.59 17.22
CA LEU A 63 7.21 -12.75 18.45
C LEU A 63 7.28 -14.16 19.02
N GLY A 64 7.77 -15.14 18.27
CA GLY A 64 7.87 -16.54 18.71
C GLY A 64 6.51 -17.22 18.84
N VAL A 65 5.51 -16.77 18.07
CA VAL A 65 4.15 -17.32 18.04
C VAL A 65 3.69 -17.46 16.59
N PRO A 66 2.87 -18.46 16.23
CA PRO A 66 2.42 -18.64 14.85
C PRO A 66 1.41 -17.54 14.48
N ILE A 67 1.66 -16.84 13.38
CA ILE A 67 0.79 -15.77 12.85
C ILE A 67 0.44 -16.10 11.40
N SER A 68 -0.85 -16.09 11.08
CA SER A 68 -1.36 -16.27 9.72
C SER A 68 -1.43 -14.94 8.95
N GLN A 69 -1.32 -15.00 7.62
CA GLN A 69 -1.56 -13.85 6.74
C GLN A 69 -2.96 -13.21 6.91
N ASP A 70 -3.95 -13.97 7.39
CA ASP A 70 -5.30 -13.45 7.66
C ASP A 70 -5.38 -12.62 8.94
N GLN A 71 -4.32 -12.66 9.75
CA GLN A 71 -4.14 -11.79 10.90
C GLN A 71 -3.31 -10.55 10.54
N VAL A 72 -2.83 -10.40 9.31
CA VAL A 72 -2.00 -9.27 8.91
C VAL A 72 -2.74 -8.38 7.92
N MET A 73 -2.83 -7.10 8.26
CA MET A 73 -3.33 -6.05 7.38
C MET A 73 -2.18 -5.10 7.03
N MET A 74 -1.77 -5.16 5.77
CA MET A 74 -0.86 -4.20 5.15
C MET A 74 -1.67 -2.99 4.66
N SER A 75 -0.98 -1.91 4.31
CA SER A 75 -1.60 -0.66 3.84
C SER A 75 -2.51 -0.85 2.61
N HIS A 76 -2.10 -1.75 1.71
CA HIS A 76 -2.79 -2.11 0.48
C HIS A 76 -3.91 -3.14 0.65
N SER A 77 -4.02 -3.79 1.82
CA SER A 77 -4.95 -4.91 2.03
C SER A 77 -6.44 -4.56 1.80
N PRO A 78 -6.94 -3.36 2.16
CA PRO A 78 -8.32 -2.97 1.88
C PRO A 78 -8.69 -2.98 0.39
N LEU A 79 -7.71 -2.88 -0.52
CA LEU A 79 -7.95 -2.94 -1.97
C LEU A 79 -8.57 -4.27 -2.45
N ARG A 80 -8.56 -5.33 -1.62
CA ARG A 80 -9.30 -6.56 -1.92
C ARG A 80 -10.81 -6.33 -2.09
N MET A 81 -11.36 -5.31 -1.43
CA MET A 81 -12.77 -4.91 -1.53
C MET A 81 -13.06 -4.05 -2.78
N PHE A 82 -12.03 -3.55 -3.45
CA PHE A 82 -12.15 -2.58 -4.56
C PHE A 82 -12.35 -3.28 -5.91
N LYS A 83 -13.32 -4.20 -5.97
CA LYS A 83 -13.56 -5.08 -7.14
C LYS A 83 -13.76 -4.32 -8.45
N ARG A 84 -14.33 -3.11 -8.40
CA ARG A 84 -14.52 -2.23 -9.58
C ARG A 84 -13.22 -1.82 -10.30
N TYR A 85 -12.04 -2.02 -9.69
CA TYR A 85 -10.74 -1.76 -10.31
C TYR A 85 -9.97 -3.01 -10.71
N HIS A 86 -10.41 -4.20 -10.30
CA HIS A 86 -9.64 -5.43 -10.44
C HIS A 86 -9.46 -5.84 -11.90
N GLU A 87 -10.47 -5.64 -12.75
CA GLU A 87 -10.40 -5.97 -14.18
C GLU A 87 -9.77 -4.85 -15.03
N LYS A 88 -9.47 -3.70 -14.43
CA LYS A 88 -8.93 -2.53 -15.16
C LYS A 88 -7.43 -2.66 -15.38
N CYS A 89 -6.94 -2.06 -16.47
CA CYS A 89 -5.52 -1.80 -16.62
C CYS A 89 -5.11 -0.66 -15.68
N VAL A 90 -4.31 -0.99 -14.66
CA VAL A 90 -3.96 -0.07 -13.57
C VAL A 90 -2.47 0.18 -13.53
N LEU A 91 -2.07 1.44 -13.35
CA LEU A 91 -0.68 1.77 -13.07
C LEU A 91 -0.45 1.57 -11.57
N VAL A 92 0.57 0.80 -11.20
CA VAL A 92 0.96 0.58 -9.81
C VAL A 92 2.32 1.21 -9.52
N SER A 93 2.40 1.92 -8.39
CA SER A 93 3.62 2.56 -7.90
C SER A 93 3.86 2.21 -6.43
N GLY A 94 5.14 2.05 -6.07
CA GLY A 94 5.58 1.75 -4.71
C GLY A 94 6.86 0.91 -4.70
N GLN A 95 7.08 0.17 -3.61
CA GLN A 95 8.22 -0.72 -3.44
C GLN A 95 7.80 -2.18 -3.25
N GLY A 96 8.75 -3.09 -3.48
CA GLY A 96 8.55 -4.53 -3.31
C GLY A 96 8.04 -5.24 -4.57
N PRO A 97 7.53 -6.47 -4.44
CA PRO A 97 7.03 -7.24 -5.57
C PRO A 97 5.64 -6.72 -6.00
N LEU A 98 5.59 -5.58 -6.68
CA LEU A 98 4.36 -4.83 -6.99
C LEU A 98 3.34 -5.67 -7.77
N LEU A 99 3.79 -6.48 -8.73
CA LEU A 99 2.92 -7.34 -9.51
C LEU A 99 2.29 -8.44 -8.66
N ASP A 100 3.09 -9.13 -7.83
CA ASP A 100 2.60 -10.16 -6.92
C ASP A 100 1.59 -9.58 -5.91
N ILE A 101 1.87 -8.38 -5.38
CA ILE A 101 0.95 -7.66 -4.49
C ILE A 101 -0.36 -7.37 -5.21
N ALA A 102 -0.30 -6.80 -6.42
CA ALA A 102 -1.50 -6.46 -7.18
C ALA A 102 -2.33 -7.71 -7.53
N GLN A 103 -1.69 -8.79 -7.96
CA GLN A 103 -2.35 -10.06 -8.28
C GLN A 103 -2.98 -10.70 -7.03
N ASP A 104 -2.27 -10.72 -5.90
CA ASP A 104 -2.79 -11.21 -4.61
C ASP A 104 -4.05 -10.44 -4.16
N LEU A 105 -4.11 -9.13 -4.45
CA LEU A 105 -5.26 -8.29 -4.15
C LEU A 105 -6.45 -8.51 -5.12
N GLY A 106 -6.19 -9.09 -6.30
CA GLY A 106 -7.18 -9.41 -7.33
C GLY A 106 -7.07 -8.61 -8.62
N PHE A 107 -6.07 -7.75 -8.79
CA PHE A 107 -5.90 -6.99 -10.03
C PHE A 107 -5.41 -7.89 -11.17
N CYS A 108 -6.11 -7.84 -12.31
CA CYS A 108 -5.84 -8.67 -13.48
C CYS A 108 -4.79 -8.07 -14.42
N GLN A 109 -4.73 -6.73 -14.51
CA GLN A 109 -3.86 -6.03 -15.46
C GLN A 109 -3.02 -4.91 -14.81
N PRO A 110 -2.19 -5.21 -13.80
CA PRO A 110 -1.27 -4.24 -13.23
C PRO A 110 -0.10 -3.95 -14.17
N ILE A 111 0.24 -2.68 -14.32
CA ILE A 111 1.42 -2.17 -15.04
C ILE A 111 2.26 -1.39 -14.03
N THR A 112 3.54 -1.73 -13.89
CA THR A 112 4.44 -0.99 -13.00
C THR A 112 4.97 0.27 -13.69
N ILE A 113 5.52 1.20 -12.90
CA ILE A 113 6.29 2.34 -13.41
C ILE A 113 7.43 1.89 -14.33
N ASP A 114 8.15 0.83 -13.96
CA ASP A 114 9.24 0.27 -14.77
C ASP A 114 8.75 -0.26 -16.12
N THR A 115 7.64 -1.01 -16.15
CA THR A 115 7.05 -1.50 -17.40
C THR A 115 6.52 -0.35 -18.27
N LEU A 116 5.92 0.68 -17.67
CA LEU A 116 5.47 1.86 -18.41
C LEU A 116 6.66 2.57 -19.07
N ARG A 117 7.75 2.78 -18.32
CA ARG A 117 9.01 3.34 -18.84
C ARG A 117 9.56 2.50 -19.99
N GLU A 118 9.66 1.19 -19.84
CA GLU A 118 10.19 0.31 -20.87
C GLU A 118 9.39 0.39 -22.18
N LYS A 119 8.06 0.55 -22.07
CA LYS A 119 7.17 0.70 -23.22
C LYS A 119 7.18 2.12 -23.81
N HIS A 120 7.50 3.13 -23.01
CA HIS A 120 7.55 4.54 -23.42
C HIS A 120 8.86 5.21 -22.93
N PRO A 121 10.01 4.83 -23.47
CA PRO A 121 11.31 5.21 -22.91
C PRO A 121 11.64 6.70 -23.04
N LEU A 122 10.90 7.44 -23.88
CA LEU A 122 11.05 8.89 -24.01
C LEU A 122 10.33 9.69 -22.92
N LEU A 123 9.43 9.06 -22.16
CA LEU A 123 8.69 9.75 -21.08
C LEU A 123 9.54 9.90 -19.81
N ASP A 124 10.50 9.02 -19.57
CA ASP A 124 11.44 9.11 -18.44
C ASP A 124 12.75 9.80 -18.86
N ALA A 125 12.64 11.03 -19.35
CA ALA A 125 13.80 11.81 -19.77
C ALA A 125 14.54 12.50 -18.60
N VAL A 126 14.02 12.39 -17.37
CA VAL A 126 14.63 12.94 -16.16
C VAL A 126 15.87 12.17 -15.72
N ASP A 127 15.97 10.89 -16.08
CA ASP A 127 17.17 10.10 -15.91
C ASP A 127 17.95 10.02 -17.23
N HIS A 128 18.99 10.83 -17.33
CA HIS A 128 19.82 10.92 -18.53
C HIS A 128 20.56 9.62 -18.85
N ASP A 129 20.93 8.82 -17.84
CA ASP A 129 21.67 7.57 -18.03
C ASP A 129 20.79 6.47 -18.64
N ARG A 130 19.47 6.58 -18.49
CA ARG A 130 18.47 5.62 -19.02
C ARG A 130 17.83 6.06 -20.33
N ARG A 131 18.21 7.22 -20.86
CA ARG A 131 17.62 7.74 -22.11
C ARG A 131 18.07 6.89 -23.30
N PRO A 132 17.13 6.39 -24.13
CA PRO A 132 17.49 5.59 -25.29
C PRO A 132 18.28 6.43 -26.31
N HIS A 133 19.40 5.89 -26.79
CA HIS A 133 20.20 6.50 -27.87
C HIS A 133 19.55 6.38 -29.25
N VAL A 134 18.62 5.42 -29.42
CA VAL A 134 17.92 5.15 -30.69
C VAL A 134 16.42 5.19 -30.45
N LEU A 135 15.70 5.93 -31.29
CA LEU A 135 14.25 6.04 -31.27
C LEU A 135 13.63 4.73 -31.77
N VAL A 136 13.28 3.82 -30.86
CA VAL A 136 12.45 2.67 -31.21
C VAL A 136 10.99 3.10 -31.07
N SER A 137 10.32 3.30 -32.19
CA SER A 137 8.90 3.65 -32.25
C SER A 137 8.03 2.43 -31.97
N VAL A 138 7.96 2.00 -30.71
CA VAL A 138 6.97 0.99 -30.30
C VAL A 138 5.67 1.72 -29.99
N TYR A 139 4.73 1.74 -30.95
CA TYR A 139 3.37 2.22 -30.72
C TYR A 139 2.60 1.22 -29.84
N PHE A 140 2.85 1.23 -28.54
CA PHE A 140 2.03 0.51 -27.57
C PHE A 140 0.98 1.45 -27.01
N CYS A 141 -0.21 1.48 -27.61
CA CYS A 141 -1.33 2.26 -27.09
C CYS A 141 -2.17 1.38 -26.18
N PHE A 142 -1.96 1.48 -24.86
CA PHE A 142 -2.85 0.91 -23.87
C PHE A 142 -3.36 2.02 -22.96
N LYS A 143 -4.65 1.96 -22.61
CA LYS A 143 -5.27 2.95 -21.73
C LYS A 143 -5.15 2.50 -20.28
N LEU A 144 -4.45 3.29 -19.48
CA LEU A 144 -4.47 3.17 -18.03
C LEU A 144 -5.77 3.78 -17.47
N LEU A 145 -6.52 3.02 -16.69
CA LEU A 145 -7.84 3.42 -16.20
C LEU A 145 -7.82 3.90 -14.74
N SER A 146 -6.73 3.67 -14.01
CA SER A 146 -6.50 4.21 -12.67
C SER A 146 -5.03 4.09 -12.27
N VAL A 147 -4.63 4.87 -11.29
CA VAL A 147 -3.32 4.79 -10.63
C VAL A 147 -3.51 4.29 -9.20
N VAL A 148 -2.70 3.32 -8.78
CA VAL A 148 -2.67 2.76 -7.42
C VAL A 148 -1.30 2.99 -6.83
N LEU A 149 -1.26 3.76 -5.74
CA LEU A 149 -0.05 4.08 -5.00
C LEU A 149 0.00 3.17 -3.75
N PHE A 150 0.76 2.07 -3.83
CA PHE A 150 0.93 1.14 -2.70
C PHE A 150 1.81 1.71 -1.58
N GLY A 151 2.72 2.63 -1.92
CA GLY A 151 3.66 3.29 -1.01
C GLY A 151 4.62 4.19 -1.79
N GLU A 152 5.60 4.78 -1.11
CA GLU A 152 6.63 5.58 -1.77
C GLU A 152 7.50 4.72 -2.69
N PRO A 153 7.67 5.09 -3.97
CA PRO A 153 8.63 4.42 -4.86
C PRO A 153 10.07 4.85 -4.54
N VAL A 154 11.04 4.11 -5.07
CA VAL A 154 12.41 4.62 -5.23
C VAL A 154 12.45 5.45 -6.51
N ARG A 155 13.30 6.49 -6.58
CA ARG A 155 13.39 7.41 -7.72
C ARG A 155 12.09 8.18 -8.00
N TRP A 156 11.88 9.18 -7.15
CA TRP A 156 10.66 9.96 -7.17
C TRP A 156 10.52 10.75 -8.46
N GLU A 157 11.61 11.24 -9.04
CA GLU A 157 11.63 11.98 -10.31
C GLU A 157 10.94 11.20 -11.44
N THR A 158 11.35 9.95 -11.68
CA THR A 158 10.74 9.08 -12.70
C THR A 158 9.27 8.81 -12.39
N SER A 159 8.96 8.46 -11.13
CA SER A 159 7.59 8.10 -10.76
C SER A 159 6.63 9.30 -10.83
N LEU A 160 7.07 10.47 -10.37
CA LEU A 160 6.29 11.71 -10.44
C LEU A 160 6.02 12.10 -11.90
N GLN A 161 7.05 12.10 -12.75
CA GLN A 161 6.91 12.39 -14.19
C GLN A 161 5.85 11.48 -14.83
N LEU A 162 6.03 10.16 -14.72
CA LEU A 162 5.17 9.19 -15.40
C LEU A 162 3.75 9.17 -14.84
N ILE A 163 3.56 9.36 -13.53
CA ILE A 163 2.20 9.45 -12.97
C ILE A 163 1.52 10.72 -13.46
N ILE A 164 2.20 11.87 -13.46
CA ILE A 164 1.64 13.13 -13.99
C ILE A 164 1.27 12.98 -15.47
N ASP A 165 2.14 12.38 -16.30
CA ASP A 165 1.84 12.10 -17.71
C ASP A 165 0.54 11.32 -17.87
N VAL A 166 0.37 10.25 -17.09
CA VAL A 166 -0.82 9.41 -17.13
C VAL A 166 -2.07 10.18 -16.69
N LEU A 167 -1.98 11.06 -15.70
CA LEU A 167 -3.11 11.88 -15.26
C LEU A 167 -3.50 12.94 -16.29
N LEU A 168 -2.53 13.66 -16.86
CA LEU A 168 -2.76 14.73 -17.84
C LEU A 168 -3.25 14.20 -19.19
N THR A 169 -2.91 12.95 -19.53
CA THR A 169 -3.32 12.30 -20.79
C THR A 169 -4.58 11.43 -20.65
N SER A 170 -5.27 11.48 -19.50
CA SER A 170 -6.44 10.63 -19.23
C SER A 170 -6.18 9.13 -19.46
N GLY A 171 -4.98 8.68 -19.11
CA GLY A 171 -4.57 7.29 -19.22
C GLY A 171 -3.79 6.91 -20.49
N TYR A 172 -3.44 7.88 -21.34
CA TYR A 172 -2.72 7.64 -22.60
C TYR A 172 -1.36 8.35 -22.62
N PRO A 173 -0.35 7.88 -21.86
CA PRO A 173 0.88 8.63 -21.61
C PRO A 173 1.73 8.91 -22.88
N GLY A 174 1.47 8.23 -23.99
CA GLY A 174 2.10 8.53 -25.30
C GLY A 174 1.46 9.69 -26.07
N ASN A 175 0.31 10.21 -25.62
CA ASN A 175 -0.36 11.33 -26.27
C ASN A 175 0.19 12.67 -25.73
N PRO A 176 0.14 13.74 -26.54
CA PRO A 176 0.43 15.07 -26.04
C PRO A 176 -0.61 15.47 -24.98
N TYR A 177 -0.22 16.37 -24.08
CA TYR A 177 -1.16 16.95 -23.14
C TYR A 177 -2.21 17.77 -23.91
N HIS A 178 -3.47 17.37 -23.78
CA HIS A 178 -4.62 18.11 -24.30
C HIS A 178 -5.37 18.79 -23.16
N GLN A 179 -6.49 19.44 -23.48
CA GLN A 179 -7.37 20.03 -22.47
C GLN A 179 -7.77 18.96 -21.44
N GLU A 180 -7.41 19.21 -20.19
CA GLU A 180 -7.47 18.21 -19.13
C GLU A 180 -8.92 17.83 -18.78
N ASN A 181 -9.23 16.54 -18.83
CA ASN A 181 -10.43 16.02 -18.20
C ASN A 181 -10.27 16.14 -16.68
N TYR A 182 -11.20 16.87 -16.05
CA TYR A 182 -11.29 16.97 -14.61
C TYR A 182 -12.65 16.45 -14.11
N PRO A 183 -12.69 15.54 -13.12
CA PRO A 183 -11.54 14.92 -12.45
C PRO A 183 -10.71 14.05 -13.42
N HIS A 184 -9.41 13.95 -13.15
CA HIS A 184 -8.49 13.04 -13.83
C HIS A 184 -8.88 11.56 -13.56
N ILE A 185 -8.22 10.59 -14.20
CA ILE A 185 -8.48 9.17 -13.91
C ILE A 185 -8.30 8.86 -12.40
N PRO A 186 -9.03 7.88 -11.84
CA PRO A 186 -8.99 7.61 -10.40
C PRO A 186 -7.58 7.32 -9.87
N VAL A 187 -7.26 7.92 -8.73
CA VAL A 187 -6.03 7.66 -7.96
C VAL A 187 -6.40 7.08 -6.62
N LEU A 188 -5.83 5.93 -6.28
CA LEU A 188 -5.98 5.26 -4.99
C LEU A 188 -4.65 5.30 -4.25
N ALA A 189 -4.61 5.78 -3.01
CA ALA A 189 -3.39 5.81 -2.20
C ALA A 189 -3.53 4.95 -0.95
N CYS A 190 -2.54 4.11 -0.69
CA CYS A 190 -2.61 3.08 0.35
C CYS A 190 -2.06 3.51 1.71
N ASN A 191 -1.25 4.57 1.75
CA ASN A 191 -0.59 5.06 2.96
C ASN A 191 -0.52 6.58 2.90
N MET A 192 -0.86 7.28 3.99
CA MET A 192 -0.83 8.74 4.08
C MET A 192 0.26 9.26 5.02
N ASP A 193 1.08 8.39 5.60
CA ASP A 193 2.10 8.81 6.57
C ASP A 193 3.13 9.73 5.92
N LEU A 194 3.15 11.00 6.36
CA LEU A 194 4.13 11.98 5.91
C LEU A 194 5.54 11.53 6.25
N MET A 195 5.72 11.01 7.46
CA MET A 195 6.97 10.50 7.99
C MET A 195 6.73 9.23 8.79
N TRP A 196 7.76 8.40 8.92
CA TRP A 196 7.72 7.17 9.72
C TRP A 196 9.00 7.02 10.54
N VAL A 197 8.90 6.25 11.64
CA VAL A 197 10.03 6.01 12.56
C VAL A 197 10.86 4.83 12.04
N ALA A 198 12.10 5.11 11.66
CA ALA A 198 13.10 4.13 11.26
C ALA A 198 14.21 4.02 12.32
N GLU A 199 15.38 3.52 11.95
CA GLU A 199 16.54 3.37 12.84
C GLU A 199 17.23 4.71 13.18
N ALA A 200 17.08 5.73 12.32
CA ALA A 200 17.66 7.05 12.56
C ALA A 200 16.94 7.79 13.70
N GLN A 201 17.64 8.73 14.37
CA GLN A 201 17.07 9.52 15.46
C GLN A 201 15.85 10.35 15.03
N SER A 202 15.87 10.86 13.80
CA SER A 202 14.78 11.65 13.23
C SER A 202 13.94 10.79 12.28
N PRO A 203 12.60 11.00 12.22
CA PRO A 203 11.71 10.31 11.28
C PRO A 203 12.17 10.44 9.83
N ARG A 204 11.88 9.43 9.01
CA ARG A 204 12.18 9.40 7.57
C ARG A 204 10.93 9.74 6.77
N PHE A 205 11.09 10.27 5.56
CA PHE A 205 9.94 10.52 4.68
C PHE A 205 9.20 9.23 4.37
N GLY A 206 7.88 9.28 4.49
CA GLY A 206 6.97 8.22 4.08
C GLY A 206 6.23 8.59 2.80
N HIS A 207 5.26 7.74 2.44
CA HIS A 207 4.44 7.91 1.26
C HIS A 207 3.66 9.23 1.20
N GLY A 208 3.24 9.78 2.34
CA GLY A 208 2.58 11.08 2.40
C GLY A 208 3.45 12.21 1.85
N THR A 209 4.77 12.18 2.05
CA THR A 209 5.67 13.19 1.47
C THR A 209 5.71 13.07 -0.07
N PHE A 210 5.72 11.85 -0.60
CA PHE A 210 5.60 11.62 -2.05
C PHE A 210 4.27 12.14 -2.61
N MET A 211 3.16 11.91 -1.90
CA MET A 211 1.84 12.44 -2.26
C MET A 211 1.83 13.96 -2.29
N VAL A 212 2.40 14.64 -1.29
CA VAL A 212 2.53 16.10 -1.27
C VAL A 212 3.29 16.61 -2.50
N CYS A 213 4.38 15.96 -2.91
CA CYS A 213 5.08 16.33 -4.14
C CYS A 213 4.18 16.17 -5.37
N LEU A 214 3.48 15.04 -5.50
CA LEU A 214 2.59 14.75 -6.62
C LEU A 214 1.44 15.76 -6.72
N GLU A 215 0.77 16.05 -5.60
CA GLU A 215 -0.30 17.04 -5.49
C GLU A 215 0.17 18.44 -5.92
N ASN A 216 1.33 18.88 -5.42
CA ASN A 216 1.86 20.20 -5.73
C ASN A 216 2.28 20.33 -7.19
N ILE A 217 2.90 19.31 -7.77
CA ILE A 217 3.27 19.30 -9.19
C ILE A 217 2.00 19.35 -10.04
N TYR A 218 1.01 18.49 -9.77
CA TYR A 218 -0.26 18.49 -10.50
C TYR A 218 -0.95 19.86 -10.42
N LYS A 219 -1.07 20.44 -9.22
CA LYS A 219 -1.66 21.76 -9.03
C LYS A 219 -0.90 22.86 -9.74
N LYS A 220 0.44 22.82 -9.74
CA LYS A 220 1.26 23.85 -10.39
C LYS A 220 1.13 23.83 -11.91
N ILE A 221 0.95 22.64 -12.51
CA ILE A 221 0.77 22.48 -13.95
C ILE A 221 -0.67 22.82 -14.37
N THR A 222 -1.65 22.30 -13.63
CA THR A 222 -3.07 22.31 -14.03
C THR A 222 -3.88 23.47 -13.45
N GLY A 223 -3.42 24.07 -12.35
CA GLY A 223 -4.20 24.99 -11.51
C GLY A 223 -5.28 24.30 -10.65
N LYS A 224 -5.38 22.96 -10.67
CA LYS A 224 -6.44 22.19 -9.99
C LYS A 224 -5.89 21.27 -8.91
N GLU A 225 -6.71 20.96 -7.91
CA GLU A 225 -6.35 19.99 -6.88
C GLU A 225 -6.42 18.55 -7.42
N LEU A 226 -5.41 17.74 -7.11
CA LEU A 226 -5.41 16.30 -7.35
C LEU A 226 -6.43 15.63 -6.43
N LYS A 227 -7.30 14.78 -7.00
CA LYS A 227 -8.37 14.10 -6.26
C LYS A 227 -8.06 12.62 -6.09
N TYR A 228 -8.02 12.17 -4.84
CA TYR A 228 -7.97 10.74 -4.53
C TYR A 228 -9.38 10.17 -4.45
N GLU A 229 -9.61 9.07 -5.16
CA GLU A 229 -10.85 8.31 -5.08
C GLU A 229 -10.93 7.55 -3.74
N ALA A 230 -9.78 7.09 -3.25
CA ALA A 230 -9.69 6.38 -2.00
C ALA A 230 -8.33 6.64 -1.32
N LEU A 231 -8.42 6.95 -0.03
CA LEU A 231 -7.29 7.09 0.88
C LEU A 231 -7.38 5.98 1.94
N MET A 232 -6.41 5.08 1.90
CA MET A 232 -6.24 3.98 2.84
C MET A 232 -4.97 4.18 3.67
N GLY A 233 -4.79 3.31 4.65
CA GLY A 233 -3.77 3.42 5.67
C GLY A 233 -4.32 4.15 6.91
N LYS A 234 -3.76 3.84 8.07
CA LYS A 234 -4.07 4.57 9.32
C LYS A 234 -3.81 6.07 9.07
N PRO A 235 -4.65 6.98 9.61
CA PRO A 235 -5.81 6.73 10.48
C PRO A 235 -7.16 6.57 9.74
N SER A 236 -7.17 6.20 8.46
CA SER A 236 -8.40 6.12 7.66
C SER A 236 -9.44 5.17 8.26
N ARG A 237 -10.71 5.60 8.29
CA ARG A 237 -11.85 4.77 8.73
C ARG A 237 -11.94 3.46 7.94
N LEU A 238 -11.64 3.50 6.64
CA LEU A 238 -11.69 2.33 5.77
C LEU A 238 -10.72 1.23 6.24
N THR A 239 -9.54 1.63 6.72
CA THR A 239 -8.53 0.73 7.27
C THR A 239 -9.03 0.03 8.52
N TYR A 240 -9.65 0.76 9.46
CA TYR A 240 -10.22 0.16 10.67
C TYR A 240 -11.45 -0.72 10.40
N GLN A 241 -12.29 -0.35 9.43
CA GLN A 241 -13.42 -1.18 9.00
C GLN A 241 -12.95 -2.51 8.39
N TYR A 242 -11.88 -2.48 7.60
CA TYR A 242 -11.30 -3.71 7.07
C TYR A 242 -10.64 -4.57 8.16
N ALA A 243 -9.94 -3.95 9.12
CA ALA A 243 -9.38 -4.66 10.27
C ALA A 243 -10.46 -5.33 11.12
N GLU A 244 -11.59 -4.66 11.35
CA GLU A 244 -12.77 -5.24 12.01
C GLU A 244 -13.33 -6.42 11.22
N HIS A 245 -13.44 -6.30 9.89
CA HIS A 245 -13.87 -7.40 9.03
C HIS A 245 -12.98 -8.64 9.18
N LEU A 246 -11.65 -8.46 9.19
CA LEU A 246 -10.69 -9.55 9.43
C LEU A 246 -10.88 -10.21 10.79
N LEU A 247 -11.07 -9.43 11.86
CA LEU A 247 -11.32 -9.99 13.20
C LEU A 247 -12.62 -10.79 13.27
N ARG A 248 -13.70 -10.29 12.63
CA ARG A 248 -14.97 -11.01 12.54
C ARG A 248 -14.80 -12.30 11.74
N ALA A 249 -14.06 -12.27 10.63
CA ALA A 249 -13.76 -13.46 9.85
C ALA A 249 -12.97 -14.51 10.66
N GLN A 250 -11.99 -14.09 11.47
CA GLN A 250 -11.30 -14.99 12.40
C GLN A 250 -12.26 -15.64 13.41
N ALA A 251 -13.19 -14.86 13.97
CA ALA A 251 -14.15 -15.35 14.95
C ALA A 251 -15.09 -16.42 14.39
N LEU A 252 -15.51 -16.28 13.13
CA LEU A 252 -16.35 -17.28 12.46
C LEU A 252 -15.66 -18.65 12.31
N HIS A 253 -14.34 -18.67 12.15
CA HIS A 253 -13.55 -19.89 11.98
C HIS A 253 -12.94 -20.41 13.29
N SER A 254 -13.24 -19.75 14.41
CA SER A 254 -12.66 -20.04 15.73
C SER A 254 -13.71 -20.62 16.69
N ARG A 255 -13.25 -21.10 17.85
CA ARG A 255 -14.13 -21.55 18.94
C ARG A 255 -14.84 -20.41 19.68
N TRP A 256 -14.70 -19.16 19.21
CA TRP A 256 -15.23 -17.97 19.88
C TRP A 256 -16.71 -17.78 19.53
N LYS A 257 -17.60 -18.25 20.42
CA LYS A 257 -19.06 -18.21 20.22
C LYS A 257 -19.70 -16.84 20.48
N GLN A 258 -19.01 -15.94 21.15
CA GLN A 258 -19.54 -14.62 21.50
C GLN A 258 -19.16 -13.59 20.43
N PRO A 259 -20.07 -12.68 20.07
CA PRO A 259 -19.75 -11.56 19.19
C PRO A 259 -18.70 -10.63 19.82
N ILE A 260 -17.85 -10.06 18.97
CA ILE A 260 -16.86 -9.06 19.38
C ILE A 260 -17.59 -7.72 19.53
N HIS A 261 -17.60 -7.17 20.74
CA HIS A 261 -18.20 -5.88 21.07
C HIS A 261 -17.16 -4.76 21.24
N THR A 262 -15.92 -5.13 21.58
CA THR A 262 -14.86 -4.15 21.91
C THR A 262 -13.58 -4.47 21.15
N LEU A 263 -12.99 -3.45 20.52
CA LEU A 263 -11.66 -3.54 19.89
C LEU A 263 -10.68 -2.63 20.63
N TYR A 264 -9.55 -3.21 21.04
CA TYR A 264 -8.44 -2.46 21.64
C TYR A 264 -7.35 -2.24 20.59
N ALA A 265 -7.17 -1.00 20.17
CA ALA A 265 -6.07 -0.61 19.29
C ALA A 265 -4.84 -0.23 20.13
N VAL A 266 -3.73 -0.91 19.88
CA VAL A 266 -2.43 -0.70 20.54
C VAL A 266 -1.49 -0.09 19.52
N GLY A 267 -1.18 1.19 19.69
CA GLY A 267 -0.38 2.04 18.79
C GLY A 267 0.66 2.84 19.55
#